data_AF-A0A4Q0NQY7-F1
#
_entry.id   AF-A0A4Q0NQY7-F1
#
_cell.length_a   1.000
_cell.length_b   1.000
_cell.length_c   1.000
_cell.angle_alpha   90.00
_cell.angle_beta   90.00
_cell.angle_gamma   90.00
#
_symmetry.space_group_name_H-M   'P 1'
#
loop_
_entity.id
_entity.type
_entity.pdbx_description
1 polymer ?
#
loop_
_entity_poly.entity_id
_entity_poly.type
_entity_poly.pdbx_seq_one_letter_code
_entity_poly.pdbx_strand_id
1 'polypeptide(L)'
;MFSKERLYNELLQSTNMTAVELRAWLRTDIAPITVANYKDAPSLDQSNRLLMILMKSTDELTKTDCFFIQSILQRIKYLKNNRSTDRYARLDWENSLRNLGYDIKKQVKTIKKAKAYY
;
A
#
# COMPACT_ATOMS: atom_id res chain seq x y z
N MET A 1 21.37 -11.59 -5.27
CA MET A 1 20.98 -10.27 -4.73
C MET A 1 19.97 -9.67 -5.69
N PHE A 2 18.75 -9.34 -5.26
CA PHE A 2 17.78 -8.70 -6.15
C PHE A 2 18.28 -7.30 -6.53
N SER A 3 18.19 -6.92 -7.81
CA SER A 3 18.50 -5.55 -8.23
C SER A 3 17.56 -4.57 -7.50
N LYS A 4 18.11 -3.49 -6.94
CA LYS A 4 17.34 -2.41 -6.27
C LYS A 4 16.21 -1.92 -7.17
N GLU A 5 16.49 -1.75 -8.45
CA GLU A 5 15.53 -1.29 -9.46
C GLU A 5 14.35 -2.26 -9.61
N ARG A 6 14.63 -3.56 -9.72
CA ARG A 6 13.57 -4.58 -9.82
C ARG A 6 12.63 -4.51 -8.62
N LEU A 7 13.21 -4.40 -7.43
CA LEU A 7 12.49 -4.41 -6.16
C LEU A 7 11.64 -3.14 -5.99
N TYR A 8 12.20 -1.99 -6.36
CA TYR A 8 11.48 -0.72 -6.37
C TYR A 8 10.36 -0.69 -7.41
N ASN A 9 10.60 -1.22 -8.61
CA ASN A 9 9.58 -1.34 -9.65
C ASN A 9 8.43 -2.26 -9.20
N GLU A 10 8.73 -3.37 -8.53
CA GLU A 10 7.71 -4.26 -7.95
C GLU A 10 6.86 -3.54 -6.89
N LEU A 11 7.47 -2.67 -6.08
CA LEU A 11 6.74 -1.82 -5.13
C LEU A 11 5.80 -0.84 -5.84
N LEU A 12 6.30 -0.14 -6.86
CA LEU A 12 5.50 0.81 -7.64
C LEU A 12 4.34 0.11 -8.37
N GLN A 13 4.51 -1.13 -8.81
CA GLN A 13 3.43 -1.93 -9.43
C GLN A 13 2.43 -2.47 -8.39
N SER A 14 2.89 -2.72 -7.16
CA SER A 14 2.05 -3.26 -6.09
C SER A 14 1.22 -2.19 -5.38
N THR A 15 1.64 -0.93 -5.49
CA THR A 15 0.95 0.28 -5.01
C THR A 15 0.27 1.00 -6.18
N ASN A 16 -0.72 1.84 -5.90
CA ASN A 16 -1.40 2.63 -6.93
C ASN A 16 -1.72 4.07 -6.48
N MET A 17 -1.21 4.44 -5.31
CA MET A 17 -1.21 5.80 -4.79
C MET A 17 0.19 6.40 -5.02
N THR A 18 0.22 7.65 -5.47
CA THR A 18 1.44 8.45 -5.47
C THR A 18 1.87 8.74 -4.03
N ALA A 19 3.14 9.12 -3.84
CA ALA A 19 3.63 9.56 -2.53
C ALA A 19 2.79 10.73 -1.95
N VAL A 20 2.30 11.63 -2.80
CA VAL A 20 1.43 12.76 -2.39
C VAL A 20 0.09 12.25 -1.87
N GLU A 21 -0.55 11.31 -2.59
CA GLU A 21 -1.82 10.72 -2.18
C GLU A 21 -1.67 9.93 -0.88
N LEU A 22 -0.61 9.13 -0.73
CA LEU A 22 -0.34 8.39 0.50
C LEU A 22 -0.10 9.35 1.67
N ARG A 23 0.69 10.40 1.47
CA ARG A 23 0.90 11.44 2.49
C ARG A 23 -0.41 12.10 2.92
N ALA A 24 -1.28 12.43 1.97
CA ALA A 24 -2.59 13.02 2.28
C ALA A 24 -3.47 12.04 3.08
N TRP A 25 -3.48 10.77 2.68
CA TRP A 25 -4.22 9.71 3.37
C TRP A 25 -3.75 9.50 4.81
N LEU A 26 -2.45 9.41 5.05
CA LEU A 26 -1.87 9.18 6.39
C LEU A 26 -2.09 10.34 7.36
N ARG A 27 -2.53 11.50 6.88
CA ARG A 27 -2.94 12.65 7.70
C ARG A 27 -4.42 12.64 8.10
N THR A 28 -5.20 11.72 7.57
CA THR A 28 -6.61 11.58 7.95
C THR A 28 -6.74 10.82 9.27
N ASP A 29 -7.80 11.10 10.02
CA ASP A 29 -8.11 10.36 11.27
C ASP A 29 -8.42 8.88 11.02
N ILE A 30 -8.77 8.51 9.77
CA ILE A 30 -9.11 7.14 9.40
C ILE A 30 -7.87 6.23 9.42
N ALA A 31 -6.71 6.75 9.03
CA ALA A 31 -5.47 5.98 8.98
C ALA A 31 -5.10 5.36 10.36
N PRO A 32 -5.02 6.13 11.47
CA PRO A 32 -4.80 5.56 12.81
C PRO A 32 -5.96 4.69 13.30
N ILE A 33 -7.22 5.07 13.05
CA ILE A 33 -8.40 4.28 13.46
C ILE A 33 -8.35 2.87 12.85
N THR A 34 -7.95 2.76 11.59
CA THR A 34 -7.79 1.48 10.91
C THR A 34 -6.78 0.57 11.60
N VAL A 35 -5.67 1.15 12.09
CA VAL A 35 -4.65 0.39 12.84
C VAL A 35 -5.21 -0.15 14.15
N ALA A 36 -6.07 0.61 14.84
CA ALA A 36 -6.71 0.17 16.06
C ALA A 36 -7.77 -0.91 15.83
N ASN A 37 -8.51 -0.82 14.72
CA ASN A 37 -9.69 -1.65 14.48
C ASN A 37 -9.41 -2.94 13.71
N TYR A 38 -8.32 -3.01 12.95
CA TYR A 38 -8.01 -4.16 12.12
C TYR A 38 -6.69 -4.78 12.52
N LYS A 39 -6.76 -6.00 13.07
CA LYS A 39 -5.60 -6.77 13.54
C LYS A 39 -4.48 -6.88 12.49
N ASP A 40 -4.86 -6.94 11.22
CA ASP A 40 -3.93 -7.09 10.12
C ASP A 40 -3.51 -5.76 9.45
N ALA A 41 -3.86 -4.61 10.03
CA ALA A 41 -3.40 -3.33 9.53
C ALA A 41 -1.87 -3.21 9.72
N PRO A 42 -1.16 -2.55 8.78
CA PRO A 42 0.21 -2.12 9.05
C PRO A 42 0.21 -1.05 10.16
N SER A 43 1.32 -0.94 10.88
CA SER A 43 1.46 0.19 11.81
C SER A 43 1.57 1.51 11.05
N LEU A 44 1.28 2.63 11.73
CA LEU A 44 1.51 3.96 11.14
C LEU A 44 3.00 4.22 10.91
N ASP A 45 3.88 3.70 11.74
CA ASP A 45 5.34 3.79 11.52
C ASP A 45 5.75 3.10 10.21
N GLN A 46 5.25 1.88 9.96
CA GLN A 46 5.48 1.20 8.69
C GLN A 46 4.93 2.00 7.51
N SER A 47 3.74 2.56 7.65
CA SER A 47 3.09 3.35 6.59
C SER A 47 3.88 4.63 6.27
N ASN A 48 4.37 5.34 7.29
CA ASN A 48 5.21 6.52 7.13
C ASN A 48 6.59 6.17 6.55
N ARG A 49 7.19 5.05 6.98
CA ARG A 49 8.45 4.56 6.40
C ARG A 49 8.31 4.20 4.93
N LEU A 50 7.20 3.58 4.54
CA LEU A 50 6.88 3.33 3.14
C LEU A 50 6.77 4.64 2.35
N LEU A 51 6.09 5.66 2.89
CA LEU A 51 6.02 6.98 2.26
C LEU A 51 7.42 7.57 2.01
N MET A 52 8.32 7.50 3.00
CA MET A 52 9.70 7.97 2.82
C MET A 52 10.41 7.22 1.69
N ILE A 53 10.24 5.90 1.59
CA ILE A 53 10.85 5.10 0.53
C ILE A 53 10.28 5.44 -0.85
N LEU A 54 8.97 5.67 -0.96
CA LEU A 54 8.33 6.09 -2.21
C LEU A 54 8.77 7.49 -2.68
N MET A 55 9.37 8.29 -1.81
CA MET A 55 9.93 9.59 -2.15
C MET A 55 11.42 9.55 -2.53
N LYS A 56 12.11 8.43 -2.27
CA LYS A 56 13.51 8.25 -2.64
C LYS A 56 13.67 7.85 -4.09
N SER A 57 14.80 8.18 -4.68
CA SER A 57 15.25 7.56 -5.93
C SER A 57 15.86 6.17 -5.68
N THR A 58 16.00 5.36 -6.74
CA THR A 58 16.45 3.96 -6.62
C THR A 58 17.88 3.80 -6.12
N ASP A 59 18.75 4.77 -6.42
CA ASP A 59 20.15 4.85 -5.97
C ASP A 59 20.26 5.12 -4.47
N GLU A 60 19.36 5.95 -3.92
CA GLU A 60 19.26 6.29 -2.49
C GLU A 60 18.77 5.11 -1.61
N LEU A 61 18.23 4.05 -2.21
CA LEU A 61 17.73 2.89 -1.47
C LEU A 61 18.87 2.16 -0.76
N THR A 62 18.73 2.04 0.55
CA THR A 62 19.65 1.29 1.38
C THR A 62 19.31 -0.21 1.39
N LYS A 63 20.21 -1.05 1.93
CA LYS A 63 19.93 -2.48 2.12
C LYS A 63 18.73 -2.70 3.05
N THR A 64 18.60 -1.87 4.09
CA THR A 64 17.47 -1.94 5.04
C THR A 64 16.16 -1.49 4.39
N ASP A 65 16.19 -0.50 3.48
CA ASP A 65 15.04 -0.17 2.66
C ASP A 65 14.63 -1.35 1.78
N CYS A 66 15.57 -2.03 1.13
CA CYS A 66 15.27 -3.18 0.29
C CYS A 66 14.58 -4.31 1.08
N PHE A 67 15.06 -4.65 2.28
CA PHE A 67 14.41 -5.63 3.15
C PHE A 67 13.01 -5.19 3.58
N PHE A 68 12.86 -3.90 3.91
CA PHE A 68 11.57 -3.34 4.27
C PHE A 68 10.59 -3.43 3.10
N ILE A 69 11.00 -3.08 1.88
CA ILE A 69 10.16 -3.19 0.69
C ILE A 69 9.69 -4.64 0.49
N GLN A 70 10.58 -5.63 0.64
CA GLN A 70 10.18 -7.05 0.53
C GLN A 70 9.10 -7.42 1.55
N SER A 71 9.24 -6.96 2.80
CA SER A 71 8.23 -7.18 3.85
C SER A 71 6.89 -6.51 3.49
N ILE A 72 6.91 -5.28 2.97
CA ILE A 72 5.70 -4.58 2.52
C ILE A 72 5.03 -5.30 1.35
N LEU A 73 5.80 -5.76 0.35
CA LEU A 73 5.27 -6.52 -0.78
C LEU A 73 4.55 -7.79 -0.31
N GLN A 74 5.16 -8.53 0.62
CA GLN A 74 4.53 -9.69 1.23
C GLN A 74 3.26 -9.33 1.99
N ARG A 75 3.26 -8.20 2.72
CA ARG A 75 2.07 -7.74 3.46
C ARG A 75 0.93 -7.31 2.54
N ILE A 76 1.22 -6.57 1.47
CA ILE A 76 0.23 -6.21 0.45
C ILE A 76 -0.37 -7.47 -0.18
N LYS A 77 0.47 -8.44 -0.55
CA LYS A 77 0.02 -9.73 -1.11
C LYS A 77 -0.86 -10.48 -0.11
N TYR A 78 -0.46 -10.55 1.15
CA TYR A 78 -1.23 -11.19 2.22
C TYR A 78 -2.61 -10.53 2.36
N LEU A 79 -2.68 -9.21 2.46
CA LEU A 79 -3.95 -8.50 2.61
C LEU A 79 -4.85 -8.68 1.38
N LYS A 80 -4.30 -8.62 0.16
CA LYS A 80 -5.07 -8.86 -1.06
C LYS A 80 -5.67 -10.28 -1.10
N ASN A 81 -4.94 -11.27 -0.63
CA ASN A 81 -5.40 -12.67 -0.59
C ASN A 81 -6.37 -12.95 0.56
N ASN A 82 -6.21 -12.26 1.69
CA ASN A 82 -7.06 -12.41 2.88
C ASN A 82 -8.07 -11.27 2.97
N ARG A 83 -8.85 -11.11 1.90
CA ARG A 83 -9.95 -10.15 1.88
C ARG A 83 -10.96 -10.53 2.96
N SER A 84 -11.31 -9.59 3.82
CA SER A 84 -12.35 -9.80 4.83
C SER A 84 -13.70 -10.13 4.16
N THR A 85 -14.28 -11.25 4.57
CA THR A 85 -15.64 -11.68 4.21
C THR A 85 -16.69 -11.04 5.10
N ASP A 86 -16.29 -10.55 6.27
CA ASP A 86 -17.15 -9.77 7.17
C ASP A 86 -17.40 -8.37 6.58
N ARG A 87 -18.69 -8.03 6.44
CA ARG A 87 -19.13 -6.75 5.90
C ARG A 87 -18.65 -5.58 6.78
N TYR A 88 -18.57 -5.77 8.09
CA TYR A 88 -18.17 -4.69 9.02
C TYR A 88 -16.66 -4.44 8.96
N ALA A 89 -15.85 -5.49 8.93
CA ALA A 89 -14.38 -5.38 8.82
C ALA A 89 -13.89 -5.08 7.39
N ARG A 90 -14.77 -5.10 6.38
CA ARG A 90 -14.38 -4.84 5.00
C ARG A 90 -13.76 -3.45 4.84
N LEU A 91 -14.35 -2.41 5.41
CA LEU A 91 -13.83 -1.05 5.26
C LEU A 91 -12.44 -0.91 5.88
N ASP A 92 -12.22 -1.48 7.06
CA ASP A 92 -10.90 -1.44 7.70
C ASP A 92 -9.86 -2.26 6.94
N TRP A 93 -10.26 -3.36 6.30
CA TRP A 93 -9.40 -4.08 5.36
C TRP A 93 -9.03 -3.22 4.14
N GLU A 94 -10.00 -2.52 3.52
CA GLU A 94 -9.73 -1.61 2.39
C GLU A 94 -8.79 -0.47 2.81
N ASN A 95 -9.01 0.10 4.00
CA ASN A 95 -8.17 1.15 4.57
C ASN A 95 -6.77 0.64 4.96
N SER A 96 -6.64 -0.63 5.36
CA SER A 96 -5.34 -1.25 5.65
C SER A 96 -4.47 -1.35 4.40
N LEU A 97 -5.07 -1.65 3.24
CA LEU A 97 -4.39 -1.58 1.96
C LEU A 97 -4.04 -0.14 1.57
N ARG A 98 -4.90 0.84 1.88
CA ARG A 98 -4.60 2.27 1.66
C ARG A 98 -3.44 2.76 2.52
N ASN A 99 -3.31 2.29 3.77
CA ASN A 99 -2.15 2.55 4.62
C ASN A 99 -0.84 2.02 3.97
N LEU A 100 -0.93 1.05 3.05
CA LEU A 100 0.19 0.55 2.25
C LEU A 100 0.27 1.15 0.84
N GLY A 101 -0.42 2.27 0.57
CA GLY A 101 -0.38 2.93 -0.74
C GLY A 101 -1.20 2.23 -1.83
N TYR A 102 -2.14 1.36 -1.46
CA TYR A 102 -3.04 0.70 -2.40
C TYR A 102 -4.50 1.07 -2.16
N ASP A 103 -5.06 1.94 -3.02
CA ASP A 103 -6.47 2.28 -3.04
C ASP A 103 -7.26 1.39 -4.02
N ILE A 104 -8.07 0.49 -3.46
CA ILE A 104 -8.95 -0.40 -4.22
C ILE A 104 -9.92 0.38 -5.13
N LYS A 105 -10.38 1.56 -4.69
CA LYS A 105 -11.35 2.36 -5.47
C LYS A 105 -10.73 2.88 -6.77
N LYS A 106 -9.41 3.09 -6.82
CA LYS A 106 -8.70 3.47 -8.06
C LYS A 106 -8.65 2.31 -9.05
N GLN A 107 -8.42 1.08 -8.58
CA GLN A 107 -8.42 -0.11 -9.43
C GLN A 107 -9.79 -0.34 -10.10
N VAL A 108 -10.89 -0.22 -9.33
CA VAL A 108 -12.24 -0.41 -9.85
C VAL A 108 -12.59 0.63 -10.92
N LYS A 109 -12.16 1.89 -10.75
CA LYS A 109 -12.36 2.95 -11.75
C LYS A 109 -11.67 2.63 -13.08
N THR A 110 -10.44 2.10 -13.03
CA THR A 110 -9.70 1.70 -14.24
C THR A 110 -10.41 0.57 -15.00
N ILE A 111 -10.89 -0.46 -14.28
CA ILE A 111 -11.61 -1.58 -14.90
C ILE A 111 -12.92 -1.12 -15.55
N LYS A 112 -13.68 -0.23 -14.88
CA LYS A 112 -14.91 0.32 -15.44
C LYS A 112 -14.67 1.14 -16.70
N LYS A 113 -13.62 1.96 -16.72
CA LYS A 113 -13.23 2.71 -17.92
C LYS A 113 -12.89 1.76 -19.07
N ALA A 114 -12.06 0.74 -18.83
CA ALA A 114 -11.72 -0.23 -19.87
C ALA A 114 -12.96 -0.88 -20.50
N LYS A 115 -13.94 -1.30 -19.70
CA LYS A 115 -15.20 -1.89 -20.19
C LYS A 115 -16.13 -0.93 -20.95
N ALA A 116 -15.94 0.37 -20.84
CA ALA A 116 -16.77 1.35 -21.54
C ALA A 116 -16.25 1.70 -22.95
N TYR A 117 -15.03 1.26 -23.29
CA TYR A 117 -14.41 1.46 -24.60
C TYR A 117 -14.38 0.19 -25.47
N TYR A 118 -14.97 -0.90 -24.99
CA TYR A 118 -15.24 -2.14 -25.74
C TYR A 118 -16.76 -2.32 -25.85
#